data_AF-A0A951LJJ6-F1
#
_entry.id   AF-A0A951LJJ6-F1
#
_cell.length_a   1.000
_cell.length_b   1.000
_cell.length_c   1.000
_cell.angle_alpha   90.00
_cell.angle_beta   90.00
_cell.angle_gamma   90.00
#
_symmetry.space_group_name_H-M   'P 1'
#
loop_
_entity.id
_entity.type
_entity.pdbx_description
1 polymer ?
#
loop_
_entity_poly.entity_id
_entity_poly.type
_entity_poly.pdbx_seq_one_letter_code
_entity_poly.pdbx_strand_id
1 'polypeptide(L)'
;MNLVEDWIKQLLTQEVKDLSLKYSYPAHDTAENEIESLIGPDRIQRCPSPIPAPLIEQLHEKLRGLRCEAYIWDALLFHLGTPLPPHVAHDLMDRDIAVSTLGHTRQLDEVQWRLASLVDEALLTLFWALYSDPKYELAELEKLLGQHPDHLWLLDKWQHGWNCGSSSREKELAFHRWVWEHPHRPAEMPNPEQYLHIMEIREHQEKKERLRVEWEQKEEQLRLEREAEERRLEVTHVANDWLQKEKIRFIIAVQEPEMLLALASNPQIPVQWIQKLVNCHHVKGARQIREAAENNIKTRQL
;
A
#
# COMPACT_ATOMS: atom_id res chain seq x y z
N MET A 1 -19.62 5.67 -12.30
CA MET A 1 -19.83 6.75 -13.27
C MET A 1 -18.58 7.61 -13.23
N ASN A 2 -17.95 7.89 -14.37
CA ASN A 2 -16.68 8.61 -14.42
C ASN A 2 -16.98 10.10 -14.61
N LEU A 3 -16.97 10.87 -13.52
CA LEU A 3 -17.37 12.28 -13.54
C LEU A 3 -16.47 13.14 -14.44
N VAL A 4 -15.19 12.80 -14.56
CA VAL A 4 -14.26 13.48 -15.47
C VAL A 4 -14.60 13.18 -16.92
N GLU A 5 -14.91 11.92 -17.23
CA GLU A 5 -15.36 11.52 -18.58
C GLU A 5 -16.66 12.23 -18.97
N ASP A 6 -17.60 12.35 -18.04
CA ASP A 6 -18.87 13.06 -18.27
C ASP A 6 -18.66 14.57 -18.45
N TRP A 7 -17.73 15.18 -17.70
CA TRP A 7 -17.34 16.57 -17.90
C TRP A 7 -16.71 16.78 -19.29
N ILE A 8 -15.81 15.90 -19.74
CA ILE A 8 -15.26 15.95 -21.11
C ILE A 8 -16.36 15.84 -22.15
N LYS A 9 -17.30 14.89 -22.00
CA LYS A 9 -18.45 14.76 -22.90
C LYS A 9 -19.29 16.03 -22.92
N GLN A 10 -19.49 16.68 -21.77
CA GLN A 10 -20.19 17.96 -21.70
C GLN A 10 -19.44 19.06 -22.47
N LEU A 11 -18.12 19.18 -22.32
CA LEU A 11 -17.32 20.11 -23.12
C LEU A 11 -17.47 19.85 -24.62
N LEU A 12 -17.45 18.58 -25.03
CA LEU A 12 -17.64 18.18 -26.43
C LEU A 12 -18.99 18.59 -27.01
N THR A 13 -20.04 18.71 -26.19
CA THR A 13 -21.36 19.19 -26.63
C THR A 13 -21.51 20.72 -26.68
N GLN A 14 -20.65 21.48 -26.00
CA GLN A 14 -20.75 22.95 -25.96
C GLN A 14 -20.27 23.61 -27.26
N GLU A 15 -20.85 24.75 -27.62
CA GLU A 15 -20.33 25.54 -28.75
C GLU A 15 -18.96 26.13 -28.41
N VAL A 16 -18.08 26.22 -29.42
CA VAL A 16 -16.72 26.76 -29.27
C VAL A 16 -16.70 28.18 -28.69
N LYS A 17 -17.69 29.00 -29.07
CA LYS A 17 -17.84 30.37 -28.57
C LYS A 17 -18.14 30.38 -27.07
N ASP A 18 -18.98 29.48 -26.59
CA ASP A 18 -19.36 29.38 -25.19
C ASP A 18 -18.20 28.87 -24.34
N LEU A 19 -17.47 27.86 -24.83
CA LEU A 19 -16.24 27.38 -24.18
C LEU A 19 -15.20 28.49 -24.04
N SER A 20 -14.99 29.25 -25.11
CA SER A 20 -14.03 30.37 -25.11
C SER A 20 -14.48 31.47 -24.15
N LEU A 21 -15.78 31.77 -24.08
CA LEU A 21 -16.30 32.77 -23.15
C LEU A 21 -16.16 32.31 -21.69
N LYS A 22 -16.47 31.06 -21.42
CA LYS A 22 -16.51 30.49 -20.06
C LYS A 22 -15.12 30.30 -19.45
N TYR A 23 -14.16 29.82 -20.24
CA TYR A 23 -12.84 29.41 -19.75
C TYR A 23 -11.69 30.30 -20.26
N SER A 24 -11.99 31.49 -20.80
CA SER A 24 -10.93 32.46 -21.13
C SER A 24 -10.51 33.26 -19.90
N TYR A 25 -9.27 33.74 -19.94
CA TYR A 25 -8.75 34.66 -18.93
C TYR A 25 -9.71 35.84 -18.68
N PRO A 26 -9.97 36.23 -17.42
CA PRO A 26 -9.32 35.78 -16.19
C PRO A 26 -9.95 34.55 -15.51
N ALA A 27 -10.90 33.87 -16.14
CA ALA A 27 -11.65 32.76 -15.54
C ALA A 27 -10.87 31.43 -15.44
N HIS A 28 -9.54 31.47 -15.31
CA HIS A 28 -8.66 30.30 -15.22
C HIS A 28 -9.11 29.31 -14.14
N ASP A 29 -9.50 29.81 -12.97
CA ASP A 29 -10.00 29.00 -11.85
C ASP A 29 -11.31 28.27 -12.18
N THR A 30 -12.05 28.65 -13.24
CA THR A 30 -13.37 28.05 -13.52
C THR A 30 -13.25 26.60 -13.95
N ALA A 31 -12.28 26.26 -14.79
CA ALA A 31 -12.07 24.87 -15.21
C ALA A 31 -11.59 24.01 -14.04
N GLU A 32 -10.62 24.52 -13.28
CA GLU A 32 -10.05 23.85 -12.10
C GLU A 32 -11.12 23.61 -11.03
N ASN A 33 -11.87 24.66 -10.65
CA ASN A 33 -12.95 24.55 -9.66
C ASN A 33 -14.04 23.55 -10.09
N GLU A 34 -14.38 23.51 -11.39
CA GLU A 34 -15.37 22.54 -11.88
C GLU A 34 -14.87 21.11 -11.70
N ILE A 35 -13.62 20.80 -12.08
CA ILE A 35 -13.09 19.45 -11.93
C ILE A 35 -12.86 19.10 -10.44
N GLU A 36 -12.32 20.02 -9.65
CA GLU A 36 -12.15 19.84 -8.20
C GLU A 36 -13.51 19.60 -7.50
N SER A 37 -14.59 20.23 -7.96
CA SER A 37 -15.94 19.97 -7.43
C SER A 37 -16.46 18.56 -7.72
N LEU A 38 -15.97 17.93 -8.78
CA LEU A 38 -16.37 16.57 -9.18
C LEU A 38 -15.60 15.50 -8.41
N ILE A 39 -14.31 15.71 -8.13
CA ILE A 39 -13.40 14.70 -7.57
C ILE A 39 -13.15 14.94 -6.08
N GLY A 40 -13.39 16.16 -5.60
CA GLY A 40 -13.02 16.62 -4.27
C GLY A 40 -11.69 17.39 -4.29
N PRO A 41 -11.36 18.10 -3.20
CA PRO A 41 -10.21 19.00 -3.12
C PRO A 41 -8.86 18.28 -3.08
N ASP A 42 -8.85 16.95 -2.95
CA ASP A 42 -7.62 16.18 -2.86
C ASP A 42 -7.08 15.90 -4.27
N ARG A 43 -6.10 16.71 -4.69
CA ARG A 43 -5.40 16.59 -5.98
C ARG A 43 -4.71 15.24 -6.20
N ILE A 44 -4.59 14.42 -5.16
CA ILE A 44 -4.02 13.07 -5.25
C ILE A 44 -5.05 12.07 -5.77
N GLN A 45 -6.35 12.37 -5.70
CA GLN A 45 -7.39 11.51 -6.24
C GLN A 45 -7.40 11.58 -7.78
N ARG A 46 -6.75 10.58 -8.38
CA ARG A 46 -6.83 10.34 -9.82
C ARG A 46 -8.17 9.71 -10.17
N CYS A 47 -8.65 9.97 -11.38
CA CYS A 47 -9.85 9.30 -11.86
C CYS A 47 -9.67 7.77 -11.78
N PRO A 48 -10.57 7.04 -11.09
CA PRO A 48 -10.42 5.60 -10.87
C PRO A 48 -10.60 4.76 -12.13
N SER A 49 -11.14 5.38 -13.21
CA SER A 49 -11.40 4.70 -14.48
C SER A 49 -10.65 5.39 -15.62
N PRO A 50 -9.95 4.64 -16.48
CA PRO A 50 -9.31 5.17 -17.67
C PRO A 50 -10.30 5.96 -18.53
N ILE A 51 -9.88 7.13 -19.02
CA ILE A 51 -10.65 7.85 -20.03
C ILE A 51 -10.27 7.28 -21.41
N PRO A 52 -11.24 6.89 -22.26
CA PRO A 52 -10.91 6.33 -23.57
C PRO A 52 -10.10 7.30 -24.42
N ALA A 53 -9.00 6.81 -25.02
CA ALA A 53 -8.15 7.61 -25.91
C ALA A 53 -8.93 8.36 -27.01
N PRO A 54 -9.93 7.74 -27.69
CA PRO A 54 -10.71 8.46 -28.70
C PRO A 54 -11.49 9.67 -28.17
N LEU A 55 -11.84 9.68 -26.88
CA LEU A 55 -12.52 10.82 -26.26
C LEU A 55 -11.54 11.98 -26.01
N ILE A 56 -10.32 11.65 -25.57
CA ILE A 56 -9.22 12.61 -25.40
C ILE A 56 -8.81 13.23 -26.75
N GLU A 57 -8.73 12.43 -27.80
CA GLU A 57 -8.45 12.89 -29.17
C GLU A 57 -9.53 13.85 -29.69
N GLN A 58 -10.81 13.52 -29.49
CA GLN A 58 -11.92 14.41 -29.85
C GLN A 58 -11.86 15.74 -29.08
N LEU A 59 -11.53 15.69 -27.79
CA LEU A 59 -11.38 16.91 -26.98
C LEU A 59 -10.23 17.75 -27.50
N HIS A 60 -9.08 17.14 -27.80
CA HIS A 60 -7.92 17.82 -28.36
C HIS A 60 -8.25 18.55 -29.65
N GLU A 61 -8.84 17.85 -30.64
CA GLU A 61 -9.23 18.45 -31.91
C GLU A 61 -10.22 19.62 -31.73
N LYS A 62 -11.16 19.51 -30.78
CA LYS A 62 -12.12 20.58 -30.50
C LYS A 62 -11.47 21.80 -29.86
N LEU A 63 -10.52 21.61 -28.95
CA LEU A 63 -9.88 22.68 -28.19
C LEU A 63 -8.73 23.35 -28.95
N ARG A 64 -8.14 22.67 -29.93
CA ARG A 64 -6.94 23.11 -30.64
C ARG A 64 -7.06 24.52 -31.19
N GLY A 65 -6.22 25.43 -30.70
CA GLY A 65 -6.14 26.83 -31.13
C GLY A 65 -7.16 27.75 -30.46
N LEU A 66 -7.99 27.24 -29.54
CA LEU A 66 -8.90 28.06 -28.76
C LEU A 66 -8.15 28.80 -27.64
N ARG A 67 -8.63 29.99 -27.28
CA ARG A 67 -8.03 30.80 -26.21
C ARG A 67 -8.11 30.14 -24.84
N CYS A 68 -9.04 29.23 -24.63
CA CYS A 68 -9.24 28.50 -23.39
C CYS A 68 -8.49 27.16 -23.33
N GLU A 69 -7.79 26.77 -24.40
CA GLU A 69 -7.17 25.44 -24.52
C GLU A 69 -6.24 25.12 -23.35
N ALA A 70 -5.31 26.03 -23.05
CA ALA A 70 -4.34 25.84 -21.96
C ALA A 70 -5.01 25.64 -20.60
N TYR A 71 -5.98 26.48 -20.25
CA TYR A 71 -6.67 26.39 -18.96
C TYR A 71 -7.45 25.09 -18.80
N ILE A 72 -8.07 24.59 -19.87
CA ILE A 72 -8.80 23.32 -19.83
C ILE A 72 -7.81 22.14 -19.67
N TRP A 73 -6.67 22.17 -20.38
CA TRP A 73 -5.66 21.13 -20.23
C TRP A 73 -4.99 21.15 -18.86
N ASP A 74 -4.61 22.32 -18.34
CA ASP A 74 -4.03 22.46 -17.00
C ASP A 74 -4.96 21.90 -15.93
N ALA A 75 -6.26 22.21 -16.00
CA ALA A 75 -7.25 21.66 -15.10
C ALA A 75 -7.37 20.13 -15.27
N LEU A 76 -7.44 19.63 -16.50
CA LEU A 76 -7.75 18.22 -16.76
C LEU A 76 -6.60 17.26 -16.42
N LEU A 77 -5.35 17.63 -16.73
CA LEU A 77 -4.21 16.72 -16.75
C LEU A 77 -3.94 16.04 -15.40
N PHE A 78 -4.03 16.76 -14.28
CA PHE A 78 -3.81 16.19 -12.94
C PHE A 78 -4.80 15.07 -12.59
N HIS A 79 -5.98 15.11 -13.20
CA HIS A 79 -7.07 14.20 -12.89
C HIS A 79 -7.16 13.01 -13.84
N LEU A 80 -6.36 13.00 -14.91
CA LEU A 80 -6.25 11.85 -15.79
C LEU A 80 -5.53 10.71 -15.06
N GLY A 81 -6.23 9.58 -14.92
CA GLY A 81 -5.64 8.34 -14.40
C GLY A 81 -4.73 7.62 -15.41
N THR A 82 -4.70 8.06 -16.66
CA THR A 82 -3.96 7.44 -17.76
C THR A 82 -3.15 8.45 -18.56
N PRO A 83 -2.00 8.03 -19.14
CA PRO A 83 -1.25 8.85 -20.08
C PRO A 83 -2.09 9.38 -21.23
N LEU A 84 -1.71 10.53 -21.78
CA LEU A 84 -2.28 11.03 -23.02
C LEU A 84 -1.88 10.15 -24.20
N PRO A 85 -2.69 10.10 -25.28
CA PRO A 85 -2.22 9.61 -26.57
C PRO A 85 -0.94 10.35 -26.99
N PRO A 86 0.12 9.66 -27.46
CA PRO A 86 1.41 10.30 -27.73
C PRO A 86 1.35 11.52 -28.65
N HIS A 87 0.54 11.46 -29.71
CA HIS A 87 0.40 12.57 -30.65
C HIS A 87 -0.25 13.81 -30.01
N VAL A 88 -1.20 13.63 -29.08
CA VAL A 88 -1.79 14.74 -28.30
C VAL A 88 -0.72 15.32 -27.37
N ALA A 89 0.00 14.49 -26.63
CA ALA A 89 1.04 14.96 -25.71
C ALA A 89 2.15 15.72 -26.44
N HIS A 90 2.62 15.20 -27.57
CA HIS A 90 3.61 15.84 -28.43
C HIS A 90 3.11 17.18 -28.97
N ASP A 91 1.87 17.25 -29.45
CA ASP A 91 1.30 18.50 -29.93
C ASP A 91 1.19 19.58 -28.83
N LEU A 92 0.80 19.20 -27.62
CA LEU A 92 0.76 20.12 -26.47
C LEU A 92 2.17 20.61 -26.10
N MET A 93 3.17 19.72 -26.11
CA MET A 93 4.58 20.10 -25.92
C MET A 93 5.07 21.06 -27.01
N ASP A 94 4.80 20.76 -28.28
CA ASP A 94 5.24 21.55 -29.43
C ASP A 94 4.66 22.98 -29.41
N ARG A 95 3.51 23.17 -28.76
CA ARG A 95 2.83 24.47 -28.63
C ARG A 95 2.96 25.12 -27.25
N ASP A 96 3.78 24.55 -26.37
CA ASP A 96 3.98 25.00 -24.98
C ASP A 96 2.67 25.14 -24.19
N ILE A 97 1.78 24.14 -24.32
CA ILE A 97 0.49 24.10 -23.63
C ILE A 97 0.56 23.12 -22.46
N ALA A 98 0.36 23.64 -21.25
CA ALA A 98 0.29 22.85 -20.02
C ALA A 98 1.51 21.92 -19.81
N VAL A 99 2.70 22.29 -20.30
CA VAL A 99 3.89 21.42 -20.30
C VAL A 99 4.37 21.12 -18.87
N SER A 100 4.36 22.12 -17.99
CA SER A 100 4.70 21.95 -16.57
C SER A 100 3.72 20.97 -15.90
N THR A 101 2.42 21.18 -16.08
CA THR A 101 1.37 20.27 -15.59
C THR A 101 1.54 18.85 -16.13
N LEU A 102 1.81 18.71 -17.43
CA LEU A 102 2.06 17.41 -18.06
C LEU A 102 3.28 16.73 -17.45
N GLY A 103 4.32 17.49 -17.09
CA GLY A 103 5.53 16.98 -16.42
C GLY A 103 5.29 16.41 -15.02
N HIS A 104 4.26 16.85 -14.32
CA HIS A 104 3.84 16.28 -13.03
C HIS A 104 3.06 14.97 -13.16
N THR A 105 2.65 14.60 -14.37
CA THR A 105 1.83 13.40 -14.62
C THR A 105 2.67 12.29 -15.24
N ARG A 106 2.32 11.04 -14.95
CA ARG A 106 2.99 9.89 -15.58
C ARG A 106 2.49 9.75 -17.02
N GLN A 107 3.40 9.88 -17.98
CA GLN A 107 3.14 9.65 -19.39
C GLN A 107 3.68 8.31 -19.88
N LEU A 108 3.46 7.96 -21.15
CA LEU A 108 4.18 6.85 -21.80
C LEU A 108 5.68 7.17 -21.89
N ASP A 109 6.54 6.16 -21.94
CA ASP A 109 8.00 6.37 -21.85
C ASP A 109 8.53 7.29 -22.96
N GLU A 110 8.11 7.11 -24.21
CA GLU A 110 8.54 7.99 -25.31
C GLU A 110 8.19 9.47 -25.10
N VAL A 111 7.03 9.72 -24.47
CA VAL A 111 6.55 11.07 -24.13
C VAL A 111 7.31 11.61 -22.92
N GLN A 112 7.49 10.79 -21.90
CA GLN A 112 8.18 11.16 -20.66
C GLN A 112 9.65 11.50 -20.89
N TRP A 113 10.35 10.73 -21.73
CA TRP A 113 11.74 11.01 -22.14
C TRP A 113 11.87 12.37 -22.82
N ARG A 114 10.91 12.72 -23.69
CA ARG A 114 10.88 14.03 -24.33
C ARG A 114 10.60 15.14 -23.31
N LEU A 115 9.60 14.96 -22.44
CA LEU A 115 9.24 15.93 -21.41
C LEU A 115 10.38 16.20 -20.42
N ALA A 116 11.17 15.19 -20.07
CA ALA A 116 12.30 15.31 -19.15
C ALA A 116 13.38 16.29 -19.66
N SER A 117 13.42 16.56 -20.97
CA SER A 117 14.29 17.59 -21.56
C SER A 117 13.68 18.99 -21.58
N LEU A 118 12.39 19.13 -21.24
CA LEU A 118 11.65 20.39 -21.31
C LEU A 118 11.34 20.95 -19.92
N VAL A 119 11.00 20.10 -18.96
CA VAL A 119 10.61 20.50 -17.61
C VAL A 119 11.21 19.58 -16.56
N ASP A 120 11.71 20.20 -15.49
CA ASP A 120 12.35 19.55 -14.36
C ASP A 120 11.41 18.48 -13.72
N GLU A 121 10.09 18.73 -13.73
CA GLU A 121 9.09 17.86 -13.10
C GLU A 121 8.99 16.53 -13.80
N ALA A 122 9.08 16.57 -15.12
CA ALA A 122 9.06 15.38 -15.94
C ALA A 122 10.34 14.56 -15.76
N LEU A 123 11.48 15.21 -15.57
CA LEU A 123 12.73 14.54 -15.27
C LEU A 123 12.62 13.81 -13.93
N LEU A 124 12.10 14.46 -12.89
CA LEU A 124 11.91 13.84 -11.59
C LEU A 124 10.94 12.64 -11.67
N THR A 125 9.83 12.80 -12.39
CA THR A 125 8.84 11.75 -12.62
C THR A 125 9.45 10.56 -13.36
N LEU A 126 10.25 10.81 -14.41
CA LEU A 126 10.96 9.76 -15.15
C LEU A 126 12.01 9.06 -14.29
N PHE A 127 12.84 9.85 -13.60
CA PHE A 127 13.83 9.34 -12.69
C PHE A 127 13.20 8.39 -11.66
N TRP A 128 12.07 8.78 -11.04
CA TRP A 128 11.38 7.92 -10.08
C TRP A 128 10.98 6.57 -10.67
N ALA A 129 10.43 6.56 -11.88
CA ALA A 129 10.08 5.34 -12.57
C ALA A 129 11.32 4.47 -12.81
N LEU A 130 12.37 5.04 -13.40
CA LEU A 130 13.61 4.30 -13.69
C LEU A 130 14.29 3.79 -12.42
N TYR A 131 14.25 4.55 -11.33
CA TYR A 131 14.92 4.24 -10.07
C TYR A 131 14.18 3.19 -9.22
N SER A 132 12.84 3.24 -9.20
CA SER A 132 12.02 2.51 -8.22
C SER A 132 11.26 1.32 -8.83
N ASP A 133 11.01 1.30 -10.14
CA ASP A 133 10.31 0.21 -10.81
C ASP A 133 11.32 -0.84 -11.34
N PRO A 134 11.21 -2.12 -10.91
CA PRO A 134 12.10 -3.19 -11.35
C PRO A 134 11.98 -3.54 -12.84
N LYS A 135 10.94 -3.05 -13.54
CA LYS A 135 10.81 -3.22 -15.00
C LYS A 135 11.94 -2.53 -15.77
N TYR A 136 12.47 -1.43 -15.26
CA TYR A 136 13.52 -0.67 -15.94
C TYR A 136 14.90 -1.21 -15.59
N GLU A 137 15.79 -1.19 -16.58
CA GLU A 137 17.17 -1.65 -16.39
C GLU A 137 18.07 -0.53 -15.88
N LEU A 138 19.20 -0.90 -15.28
CA LEU A 138 20.22 0.06 -14.82
C LEU A 138 20.67 1.01 -15.94
N ALA A 139 20.84 0.48 -17.16
CA ALA A 139 21.35 1.24 -18.31
C ALA A 139 20.43 2.41 -18.69
N GLU A 140 19.12 2.30 -18.46
CA GLU A 140 18.16 3.38 -18.72
C GLU A 140 18.32 4.52 -17.72
N LEU A 141 18.52 4.17 -16.44
CA LEU A 141 18.81 5.15 -15.39
C LEU A 141 20.13 5.89 -15.67
N GLU A 142 21.20 5.15 -16.00
CA GLU A 142 22.51 5.74 -16.34
C GLU A 142 22.41 6.64 -17.57
N LYS A 143 21.62 6.27 -18.58
CA LYS A 143 21.33 7.12 -19.74
C LYS A 143 20.67 8.43 -19.30
N LEU A 144 19.65 8.38 -18.44
CA LEU A 144 18.98 9.59 -17.95
C LEU A 144 19.96 10.51 -17.23
N LEU A 145 20.72 9.95 -16.28
CA LEU A 145 21.70 10.68 -15.49
C LEU A 145 22.81 11.31 -16.35
N GLY A 146 23.26 10.61 -17.39
CA GLY A 146 24.24 11.11 -18.34
C GLY A 146 23.71 12.21 -19.28
N GLN A 147 22.40 12.22 -19.57
CA GLN A 147 21.76 13.28 -20.37
C GLN A 147 21.51 14.56 -19.56
N HIS A 148 21.42 14.45 -18.23
CA HIS A 148 21.12 15.57 -17.33
C HIS A 148 22.18 15.71 -16.21
N PRO A 149 23.47 15.93 -16.55
CA PRO A 149 24.56 15.87 -15.59
C PRO A 149 24.55 17.00 -14.55
N ASP A 150 23.90 18.13 -14.84
CA ASP A 150 23.92 19.35 -14.01
C ASP A 150 22.58 19.63 -13.30
N HIS A 151 21.69 18.63 -13.22
CA HIS A 151 20.32 18.87 -12.76
C HIS A 151 20.21 19.00 -11.24
N LEU A 152 20.25 20.25 -10.77
CA LEU A 152 20.19 20.62 -9.35
C LEU A 152 18.97 20.06 -8.61
N TRP A 153 17.84 19.86 -9.29
CA TRP A 153 16.65 19.38 -8.59
C TRP A 153 16.73 17.92 -8.17
N LEU A 154 17.36 17.04 -8.97
CA LEU A 154 17.56 15.64 -8.58
C LEU A 154 18.49 15.57 -7.35
N LEU A 155 19.49 16.45 -7.32
CA LEU A 155 20.39 16.62 -6.18
C LEU A 155 19.65 17.11 -4.93
N ASP A 156 18.81 18.14 -5.06
CA ASP A 156 17.99 18.67 -3.97
C ASP A 156 17.07 17.59 -3.37
N LYS A 157 16.39 16.81 -4.21
CA LYS A 157 15.53 15.71 -3.76
C LYS A 157 16.29 14.60 -3.05
N TRP A 158 17.54 14.32 -3.47
CA TRP A 158 18.40 13.39 -2.75
C TRP A 158 18.78 13.88 -1.35
N GLN A 159 19.14 15.15 -1.21
CA GLN A 159 19.54 15.73 0.08
C GLN A 159 18.44 15.70 1.14
N HIS A 160 17.19 15.90 0.72
CA HIS A 160 16.04 16.02 1.63
C HIS A 160 15.43 14.67 2.04
N GLY A 161 16.24 13.61 2.08
CA GLY A 161 15.84 12.31 2.61
C GLY A 161 14.86 11.58 1.68
N TRP A 162 15.31 11.34 0.45
CA TRP A 162 14.54 10.61 -0.54
C TRP A 162 14.11 9.22 -0.01
N ASN A 163 12.83 9.06 0.30
CA ASN A 163 12.26 7.83 0.88
C ASN A 163 11.80 6.79 -0.18
N CYS A 164 12.11 7.01 -1.46
CA CYS A 164 11.80 6.06 -2.51
C CYS A 164 12.87 4.97 -2.49
N GLY A 165 12.53 3.76 -2.06
CA GLY A 165 13.45 2.62 -2.15
C GLY A 165 13.82 2.36 -3.61
N SER A 166 15.12 2.19 -3.89
CA SER A 166 15.54 1.75 -5.23
C SER A 166 15.02 0.35 -5.51
N SER A 167 14.72 0.06 -6.78
CA SER A 167 14.36 -1.31 -7.16
C SER A 167 15.55 -2.27 -7.08
N SER A 168 16.79 -1.77 -7.08
CA SER A 168 17.98 -2.59 -6.95
C SER A 168 19.16 -1.83 -6.34
N ARG A 169 20.11 -2.58 -5.75
CA ARG A 169 21.33 -2.01 -5.16
C ARG A 169 22.20 -1.31 -6.21
N GLU A 170 22.23 -1.83 -7.44
CA GLU A 170 23.02 -1.26 -8.54
C GLU A 170 22.51 0.12 -8.96
N LYS A 171 21.18 0.32 -9.01
CA LYS A 171 20.58 1.62 -9.32
C LYS A 171 20.85 2.65 -8.23
N GLU A 172 20.73 2.24 -6.97
CA GLU A 172 21.07 3.07 -5.81
C GLU A 172 22.54 3.53 -5.87
N LEU A 173 23.46 2.60 -6.16
CA LEU A 173 24.88 2.91 -6.31
C LEU A 173 25.20 3.78 -7.52
N ALA A 174 24.54 3.55 -8.66
CA ALA A 174 24.72 4.38 -9.85
C ALA A 174 24.25 5.81 -9.59
N PHE A 175 23.10 5.99 -8.94
CA PHE A 175 22.63 7.31 -8.57
C PHE A 175 23.58 7.98 -7.56
N HIS A 176 23.99 7.28 -6.52
CA HIS A 176 24.96 7.82 -5.55
C HIS A 176 26.28 8.23 -6.21
N ARG A 177 26.81 7.44 -7.16
CA ARG A 177 28.00 7.81 -7.94
C ARG A 177 27.78 9.08 -8.74
N TRP A 178 26.65 9.20 -9.43
CA TRP A 178 26.30 10.42 -10.15
C TRP A 178 26.25 11.64 -9.22
N VAL A 179 25.61 11.52 -8.05
CA VAL A 179 25.55 12.61 -7.06
C VAL A 179 26.96 12.97 -6.56
N TRP A 180 27.83 11.98 -6.34
CA TRP A 180 29.22 12.19 -5.94
C TRP A 180 30.06 12.86 -7.02
N GLU A 181 29.78 12.60 -8.30
CA GLU A 181 30.47 13.21 -9.43
C GLU A 181 29.89 14.59 -9.80
N HIS A 182 28.70 14.92 -9.29
CA HIS A 182 28.00 16.16 -9.60
C HIS A 182 28.79 17.41 -9.18
N PRO A 183 28.91 18.45 -10.04
CA PRO A 183 29.68 19.66 -9.72
C PRO A 183 29.22 20.40 -8.47
N HIS A 184 27.93 20.33 -8.18
CA HIS A 184 27.27 21.00 -7.05
C HIS A 184 27.03 20.10 -5.83
N ARG A 185 27.68 18.94 -5.73
CA ARG A 185 27.46 18.00 -4.62
C ARG A 185 27.65 18.63 -3.24
N PRO A 186 26.92 18.17 -2.21
CA PRO A 186 27.20 18.56 -0.83
C PRO A 186 28.60 18.15 -0.40
N ALA A 187 29.28 19.03 0.36
CA ALA A 187 30.65 18.80 0.81
C ALA A 187 30.80 17.58 1.75
N GLU A 188 29.75 17.26 2.50
CA GLU A 188 29.73 16.19 3.50
C GLU A 188 29.28 14.84 2.93
N MET A 189 29.12 14.74 1.60
CA MET A 189 28.67 13.51 0.98
C MET A 189 29.70 12.38 1.20
N PRO A 190 29.27 11.17 1.58
CA PRO A 190 30.17 10.03 1.56
C PRO A 190 30.63 9.74 0.13
N ASN A 191 31.85 9.30 -0.06
CA ASN A 191 32.26 8.76 -1.35
C ASN A 191 31.55 7.41 -1.63
N PRO A 192 31.58 6.87 -2.86
CA PRO A 192 30.88 5.62 -3.18
C PRO A 192 31.29 4.41 -2.33
N GLU A 193 32.55 4.32 -1.91
CA GLU A 193 33.04 3.23 -1.03
C GLU A 193 32.49 3.37 0.40
N GLN A 194 32.48 4.59 0.93
CA GLN A 194 31.86 4.90 2.22
C GLN A 194 30.36 4.63 2.20
N TYR A 195 29.68 4.97 1.10
CA TYR A 195 28.26 4.69 0.93
C TYR A 195 27.96 3.19 0.88
N LEU A 196 28.76 2.43 0.12
CA LEU A 196 28.68 0.96 0.13
C LEU A 196 28.78 0.39 1.55
N HIS A 197 29.74 0.88 2.34
CA HIS A 197 29.89 0.46 3.72
C HIS A 197 28.67 0.82 4.59
N ILE A 198 28.10 2.02 4.41
CA ILE A 198 26.86 2.45 5.09
C ILE A 198 25.69 1.51 4.72
N MET A 199 25.55 1.16 3.44
CA MET A 199 24.53 0.22 2.97
C MET A 199 24.71 -1.16 3.61
N GLU A 200 25.93 -1.68 3.67
CA GLU A 200 26.22 -2.99 4.30
C GLU A 200 25.90 -2.99 5.80
N ILE A 201 26.23 -1.91 6.52
CA ILE A 201 25.86 -1.75 7.92
C ILE A 201 24.33 -1.78 8.07
N ARG A 202 23.61 -1.05 7.21
CA ARG A 202 22.14 -1.01 7.24
C ARG A 202 21.53 -2.38 6.94
N GLU A 203 21.98 -3.05 5.88
CA GLU A 203 21.53 -4.41 5.53
C GLU A 203 21.78 -5.39 6.69
N HIS A 204 22.93 -5.28 7.36
CA HIS A 204 23.26 -6.09 8.54
C HIS A 204 22.32 -5.79 9.72
N GLN A 205 22.03 -4.52 9.99
CA GLN A 205 21.10 -4.10 11.03
C GLN A 205 19.68 -4.60 10.76
N GLU A 206 19.17 -4.44 9.53
CA GLU A 206 17.86 -4.92 9.12
C GLU A 206 17.77 -6.45 9.21
N LYS A 207 18.82 -7.17 8.81
CA LYS A 207 18.89 -8.62 8.98
C LYS A 207 18.88 -9.03 10.45
N LYS A 208 19.63 -8.33 11.31
CA LYS A 208 19.66 -8.57 12.75
C LYS A 208 18.29 -8.33 13.38
N GLU A 209 17.59 -7.28 12.96
CA GLU A 209 16.25 -6.95 13.40
C GLU A 209 15.23 -8.02 13.00
N ARG A 210 15.24 -8.45 11.73
CA ARG A 210 14.38 -9.55 11.25
C ARG A 210 14.59 -10.83 12.07
N LEU A 211 15.84 -11.22 12.28
CA LEU A 211 16.17 -12.39 13.09
C LEU A 211 15.71 -12.26 14.55
N ARG A 212 15.77 -11.04 15.12
CA ARG A 212 15.23 -10.78 16.46
C ARG A 212 13.72 -11.01 16.50
N VAL A 213 12.98 -10.42 15.55
CA VAL A 213 11.52 -10.58 15.47
C VAL A 213 11.13 -12.05 15.23
N GLU A 214 11.81 -12.76 14.34
CA GLU A 214 11.58 -14.19 14.10
C GLU A 214 11.84 -15.02 15.37
N TRP A 215 12.89 -14.69 16.12
CA TRP A 215 13.21 -15.35 17.38
C TRP A 215 12.16 -15.09 18.46
N GLU A 216 11.72 -13.84 18.62
CA GLU A 216 10.64 -13.46 19.55
C GLU A 216 9.33 -14.19 19.22
N GLN A 217 8.97 -14.28 17.93
CA GLN A 217 7.80 -15.04 17.48
C GLN A 217 7.92 -16.53 17.79
N LYS A 218 9.12 -17.11 17.62
CA LYS A 218 9.37 -18.51 17.92
C LYS A 218 9.33 -18.81 19.42
N GLU A 219 9.84 -17.91 20.26
CA GLU A 219 9.74 -18.03 21.71
C GLU A 219 8.28 -17.94 22.18
N GLU A 220 7.51 -17.01 21.63
CA GLU A 220 6.09 -16.87 21.93
C GLU A 220 5.32 -18.13 21.53
N GLN A 221 5.58 -18.66 20.32
CA GLN A 221 4.97 -19.91 19.87
C GLN A 221 5.32 -21.07 20.81
N LEU A 222 6.59 -21.20 21.21
CA LEU A 222 7.01 -22.26 22.13
C LEU A 222 6.36 -22.11 23.51
N ARG A 223 6.16 -20.88 23.99
CA ARG A 223 5.44 -20.61 25.24
C ARG A 223 4.00 -21.08 25.14
N LEU A 224 3.29 -20.71 24.07
CA LEU A 224 1.91 -21.13 23.83
C LEU A 224 1.78 -22.65 23.69
N GLU A 225 2.75 -23.31 23.05
CA GLU A 225 2.79 -24.76 22.94
C GLU A 225 2.98 -25.44 24.30
N ARG A 226 3.86 -24.90 25.16
CA ARG A 226 4.05 -25.40 26.54
C ARG A 226 2.79 -25.21 27.38
N GLU A 227 2.17 -24.04 27.33
CA GLU A 227 0.91 -23.77 28.03
C GLU A 227 -0.21 -24.70 27.55
N ALA A 228 -0.30 -24.95 26.25
CA ALA A 228 -1.26 -25.88 25.68
C ALA A 228 -0.99 -27.32 26.14
N GLU A 229 0.27 -27.74 26.20
CA GLU A 229 0.64 -29.08 26.68
C GLU A 229 0.39 -29.24 28.19
N GLU A 230 0.73 -28.24 29.00
CA GLU A 230 0.40 -28.21 30.43
C GLU A 230 -1.11 -28.30 30.66
N ARG A 231 -1.91 -27.56 29.87
CA ARG A 231 -3.38 -27.68 29.91
C ARG A 231 -3.86 -29.07 29.51
N ARG A 232 -3.29 -29.69 28.49
CA ARG A 232 -3.63 -31.07 28.08
C ARG A 232 -3.33 -32.07 29.20
N LEU A 233 -2.20 -31.92 29.87
CA LEU A 233 -1.83 -32.75 31.02
C LEU A 233 -2.81 -32.52 32.19
N GLU A 234 -3.22 -31.28 32.45
CA GLU A 234 -4.21 -30.98 33.49
C GLU A 234 -5.59 -31.60 33.17
N VAL A 235 -6.06 -31.47 31.93
CA VAL A 235 -7.28 -32.12 31.44
C VAL A 235 -7.19 -33.65 31.59
N THR A 236 -6.05 -34.23 31.25
CA THR A 236 -5.79 -35.68 31.37
C THR A 236 -5.79 -36.13 32.83
N HIS A 237 -5.21 -35.35 33.73
CA HIS A 237 -5.24 -35.60 35.17
C HIS A 237 -6.67 -35.54 35.71
N VAL A 238 -7.45 -34.52 35.32
CA VAL A 238 -8.87 -34.39 35.69
C VAL A 238 -9.72 -35.55 35.16
N ALA A 239 -9.38 -36.12 34.02
CA ALA A 239 -10.11 -37.26 33.44
C ALA A 239 -9.86 -38.59 34.16
N ASN A 240 -8.67 -38.78 34.74
CA ASN A 240 -8.22 -40.11 35.18
C ASN A 240 -8.04 -40.25 36.70
N ASP A 241 -7.75 -39.16 37.41
CA ASP A 241 -7.28 -39.24 38.80
C ASP A 241 -8.37 -38.86 39.81
N TRP A 242 -8.14 -39.24 41.07
CA TRP A 242 -9.03 -38.90 42.17
C TRP A 242 -8.87 -37.42 42.53
N LEU A 243 -9.94 -36.64 42.41
CA LEU A 243 -9.90 -35.20 42.67
C LEU A 243 -10.48 -34.85 44.05
N GLN A 244 -9.79 -33.94 44.75
CA GLN A 244 -10.31 -33.32 45.97
C GLN A 244 -11.59 -32.53 45.68
N LYS A 245 -12.50 -32.48 46.66
CA LYS A 245 -13.82 -31.83 46.54
C LYS A 245 -13.71 -30.35 46.15
N GLU A 246 -12.69 -29.67 46.65
CA GLU A 246 -12.38 -28.27 46.39
C GLU A 246 -12.00 -28.05 44.92
N LYS A 247 -11.16 -28.92 44.34
CA LYS A 247 -10.79 -28.87 42.93
C LYS A 247 -11.98 -29.16 42.01
N ILE A 248 -12.84 -30.11 42.38
CA ILE A 248 -14.10 -30.39 41.64
C ILE A 248 -15.00 -29.15 41.63
N ARG A 249 -15.19 -28.50 42.79
CA ARG A 249 -15.99 -27.27 42.90
C ARG A 249 -15.40 -26.15 42.05
N PHE A 250 -14.08 -26.00 42.08
CA PHE A 250 -13.37 -25.01 41.29
C PHE A 250 -13.61 -25.23 39.78
N ILE A 251 -13.40 -26.45 39.28
CA ILE A 251 -13.62 -26.77 37.85
C ILE A 251 -15.06 -26.46 37.42
N ILE A 252 -16.05 -26.83 38.23
CA ILE A 252 -17.47 -26.54 37.95
C ILE A 252 -17.74 -25.03 37.92
N ALA A 253 -17.06 -24.25 38.76
CA ALA A 253 -17.25 -22.81 38.83
C ALA A 253 -16.60 -22.07 37.66
N VAL A 254 -15.42 -22.49 37.20
CA VAL A 254 -14.69 -21.86 36.07
C VAL A 254 -15.40 -22.14 34.73
N GLN A 255 -16.14 -23.24 34.62
CA GLN A 255 -16.93 -23.62 33.44
C GLN A 255 -16.13 -23.77 32.14
N GLU A 256 -14.85 -24.13 32.23
CA GLU A 256 -14.05 -24.45 31.05
C GLU A 256 -14.54 -25.75 30.38
N PRO A 257 -14.97 -25.71 29.10
CA PRO A 257 -15.58 -26.85 28.43
C PRO A 257 -14.79 -28.17 28.51
N GLU A 258 -13.48 -28.09 28.25
CA GLU A 258 -12.59 -29.26 28.20
C GLU A 258 -12.44 -29.91 29.58
N MET A 259 -12.31 -29.09 30.62
CA MET A 259 -12.20 -29.54 32.01
C MET A 259 -13.53 -30.11 32.52
N LEU A 260 -14.67 -29.53 32.15
CA LEU A 260 -15.99 -30.07 32.49
C LEU A 260 -16.25 -31.40 31.79
N LEU A 261 -15.85 -31.54 30.52
CA LEU A 261 -15.97 -32.79 29.79
C LEU A 261 -15.09 -33.88 30.41
N ALA A 262 -13.82 -33.57 30.72
CA ALA A 262 -12.92 -34.48 31.42
C ALA A 262 -13.48 -34.93 32.77
N LEU A 263 -14.00 -33.99 33.57
CA LEU A 263 -14.63 -34.26 34.85
C LEU A 263 -15.89 -35.14 34.70
N ALA A 264 -16.71 -34.90 33.67
CA ALA A 264 -17.89 -35.70 33.35
C ALA A 264 -17.54 -37.15 32.96
N SER A 265 -16.40 -37.34 32.30
CA SER A 265 -15.90 -38.65 31.87
C SER A 265 -15.14 -39.43 32.95
N ASN A 266 -14.71 -38.79 34.04
CA ASN A 266 -13.88 -39.45 35.07
C ASN A 266 -14.70 -40.41 35.96
N PRO A 267 -14.36 -41.72 36.02
CA PRO A 267 -15.10 -42.73 36.80
C PRO A 267 -14.88 -42.65 38.32
N GLN A 268 -13.90 -41.89 38.79
CA GLN A 268 -13.57 -41.77 40.22
C GLN A 268 -14.34 -40.64 40.92
N ILE A 269 -14.94 -39.72 40.16
CA ILE A 269 -15.64 -38.55 40.71
C ILE A 269 -16.99 -38.96 41.31
N PRO A 270 -17.36 -38.56 42.53
CA PRO A 270 -18.63 -38.95 43.15
C PRO A 270 -19.86 -38.56 42.31
N VAL A 271 -20.83 -39.47 42.18
CA VAL A 271 -22.03 -39.34 41.32
C VAL A 271 -22.79 -38.03 41.55
N GLN A 272 -22.89 -37.56 42.80
CA GLN A 272 -23.57 -36.30 43.13
C GLN A 272 -22.99 -35.06 42.41
N TRP A 273 -21.70 -35.10 42.05
CA TRP A 273 -21.05 -34.04 41.28
C TRP A 273 -21.28 -34.20 39.78
N ILE A 274 -21.23 -35.44 39.27
CA ILE A 274 -21.54 -35.76 37.87
C ILE A 274 -22.99 -35.38 37.51
N GLN A 275 -23.94 -35.59 38.43
CA GLN A 275 -25.35 -35.22 38.22
C GLN A 275 -25.54 -33.71 37.96
N LYS A 276 -24.68 -32.85 38.52
CA LYS A 276 -24.73 -31.40 38.25
C LYS A 276 -24.36 -31.08 36.81
N LEU A 277 -23.51 -31.89 36.18
CA LEU A 277 -23.07 -31.71 34.81
C LEU A 277 -24.13 -32.14 33.78
N VAL A 278 -25.06 -33.04 34.15
CA VAL A 278 -26.23 -33.41 33.33
C VAL A 278 -27.15 -32.22 33.06
N ASN A 279 -27.14 -31.22 33.94
CA ASN A 279 -27.93 -29.99 33.79
C ASN A 279 -27.09 -28.81 33.25
N CYS A 280 -25.92 -29.08 32.67
CA CYS A 280 -25.10 -28.02 32.06
C CYS A 280 -25.68 -27.63 30.68
N HIS A 281 -26.08 -26.38 30.51
CA HIS A 281 -26.69 -25.88 29.27
C HIS A 281 -25.97 -24.67 28.64
N HIS A 282 -25.23 -23.89 29.45
CA HIS A 282 -24.69 -22.59 29.05
C HIS A 282 -23.18 -22.62 28.79
N VAL A 283 -22.64 -23.77 28.38
CA VAL A 283 -21.21 -23.94 28.08
C VAL A 283 -21.07 -24.49 26.66
N LYS A 284 -20.03 -24.04 25.94
CA LYS A 284 -19.70 -24.60 24.61
C LYS A 284 -19.49 -26.11 24.74
N GLY A 285 -20.16 -26.91 23.90
CA GLY A 285 -20.09 -28.37 24.01
C GLY A 285 -20.95 -28.98 25.13
N ALA A 286 -21.86 -28.23 25.76
CA ALA A 286 -22.76 -28.70 26.82
C ALA A 286 -23.48 -30.03 26.50
N ARG A 287 -23.82 -30.30 25.23
CA ARG A 287 -24.39 -31.59 24.83
C ARG A 287 -23.43 -32.76 25.09
N GLN A 288 -22.17 -32.65 24.67
CA GLN A 288 -21.16 -33.71 24.87
C GLN A 288 -20.87 -33.93 26.35
N ILE A 289 -20.80 -32.84 27.13
CA ILE A 289 -20.60 -32.90 28.59
C ILE A 289 -21.74 -33.68 29.26
N ARG A 290 -23.01 -33.40 28.87
CA ARG A 290 -24.17 -34.10 29.41
C ARG A 290 -24.20 -35.58 29.02
N GLU A 291 -23.96 -35.88 27.74
CA GLU A 291 -23.90 -37.25 27.25
C GLU A 291 -22.81 -38.06 27.97
N ALA A 292 -21.61 -37.48 28.16
CA ALA A 292 -20.53 -38.10 28.92
C ALA A 292 -20.92 -38.35 30.39
N ALA A 293 -21.55 -37.37 31.05
CA ALA A 293 -22.00 -37.49 32.44
C ALA A 293 -23.07 -38.57 32.60
N GLU A 294 -24.08 -38.60 31.72
CA GLU A 294 -25.14 -39.62 31.73
C GLU A 294 -24.58 -41.02 31.52
N ASN A 295 -23.65 -41.18 30.58
CA ASN A 295 -23.00 -42.46 30.32
C ASN A 295 -22.18 -42.92 31.53
N ASN A 296 -21.40 -42.02 32.14
CA ASN A 296 -20.62 -42.34 33.34
C ASN A 296 -21.51 -42.80 34.51
N ILE A 297 -22.66 -42.13 34.73
CA ILE A 297 -23.64 -42.56 35.76
C ILE A 297 -24.19 -43.95 35.45
N LYS A 298 -24.62 -44.20 34.20
CA LYS A 298 -25.18 -45.48 33.76
C LYS A 298 -24.18 -46.63 33.97
N THR A 299 -22.91 -46.45 33.60
CA THR A 299 -21.88 -47.49 33.73
C THR A 299 -21.61 -47.90 35.17
N ARG A 300 -21.88 -47.03 36.16
CA ARG A 300 -21.69 -47.35 37.59
C ARG A 300 -22.90 -47.98 38.28
N GLN A 301 -24.05 -47.97 37.63
CA GLN A 301 -25.29 -48.56 38.14
C GLN A 301 -25.48 -50.03 37.70
N LEU A 302 -24.65 -50.48 36.75
CA LEU A 302 -24.53 -51.87 36.30
C LEU A 302 -23.54 -52.63 37.18
#